data_AF-A0AA39RST9-F1
#
_entry.id   AF-A0AA39RST9-F1
#
_cell.length_a   1.000
_cell.length_b   1.000
_cell.length_c   1.000
_cell.angle_alpha   90.00
_cell.angle_beta   90.00
_cell.angle_gamma   90.00
#
_symmetry.space_group_name_H-M   'P 1'
#
loop_
_entity.id
_entity.type
_entity.pdbx_description
1 polymer ?
#
loop_
_entity_poly.entity_id
_entity_poly.type
_entity_poly.pdbx_seq_one_letter_code
_entity_poly.pdbx_strand_id
1 'polypeptide(L)'
;MERTHAPLQPPTFGDLITILSIDGGAIRGLIPGTILAFLESELQALVAIGEVTKAIIRGNSDFFPINPMDYGRLLVISLGTGSGKDQGKYSADAAAKWGVLGWLTSGGSTPLVDVFTQASADMADLHISAVFQALHSDKYLRIQEDTLSGVVSSVDIATKKNLKDLVKVGEGLLEKPVARVNLETGIFEPSNTELESNQEALKRFATILSDEKRRRLARSPHGMANTYK
;
A
#
# COMPACT_ATOMS: atom_id res chain seq x y z
N MET A 1 24.59 37.10 1.57
CA MET A 1 24.55 35.99 2.54
C MET A 1 23.85 34.82 1.87
N GLU A 2 24.64 33.96 1.20
CA GLU A 2 24.14 32.71 0.66
C GLU A 2 23.77 31.76 1.81
N ARG A 3 22.56 31.19 1.76
CA ARG A 3 22.17 30.09 2.62
C ARG A 3 22.84 28.83 2.08
N THR A 4 23.90 28.38 2.73
CA THR A 4 24.48 27.08 2.49
C THR A 4 23.48 26.01 2.90
N HIS A 5 22.86 25.33 1.94
CA HIS A 5 22.11 24.12 2.18
C HIS A 5 23.09 23.01 2.56
N ALA A 6 23.25 22.76 3.86
CA ALA A 6 23.94 21.57 4.33
C ALA A 6 23.15 20.33 3.86
N PRO A 7 23.80 19.30 3.29
CA PRO A 7 23.13 18.06 2.95
C PRO A 7 22.58 17.44 4.24
N LEU A 8 21.26 17.18 4.26
CA LEU A 8 20.61 16.45 5.35
C LEU A 8 21.33 15.10 5.52
N GLN A 9 22.04 14.93 6.63
CA GLN A 9 22.69 13.65 6.94
C GLN A 9 21.63 12.55 7.11
N PRO A 10 21.92 11.33 6.64
CA PRO A 10 20.94 10.24 6.52
C PRO A 10 20.49 9.64 7.87
N PRO A 11 19.37 8.89 7.90
CA PRO A 11 18.67 8.55 9.13
C PRO A 11 19.23 7.28 9.80
N THR A 12 20.42 7.36 10.38
CA THR A 12 21.10 6.21 11.01
C THR A 12 20.55 5.81 12.40
N PHE A 13 19.58 6.56 12.96
CA PHE A 13 19.31 6.52 14.41
C PHE A 13 17.88 6.10 14.82
N GLY A 14 17.12 5.56 13.87
CA GLY A 14 15.75 5.09 14.10
C GLY A 14 15.67 3.69 14.69
N ASP A 15 14.51 3.30 15.25
CA ASP A 15 14.27 1.89 15.63
C ASP A 15 13.39 1.15 14.60
N LEU A 16 12.72 1.89 13.70
CA LEU A 16 11.82 1.35 12.68
C LEU A 16 12.25 1.77 11.28
N ILE A 17 11.92 0.94 10.27
CA ILE A 17 11.94 1.33 8.87
C ILE A 17 10.49 1.57 8.41
N THR A 18 10.25 2.75 7.85
CA THR A 18 8.91 3.21 7.48
C THR A 18 8.71 3.06 5.97
N ILE A 19 7.70 2.29 5.57
CA ILE A 19 7.39 2.03 4.17
C ILE A 19 5.96 2.51 3.90
N LEU A 20 5.81 3.36 2.89
CA LEU A 20 4.51 3.75 2.33
C LEU A 20 4.42 3.19 0.91
N SER A 21 3.44 2.33 0.66
CA SER A 21 3.10 1.83 -0.68
C SER A 21 1.70 2.29 -1.08
N ILE A 22 1.59 2.72 -2.34
CA ILE A 22 0.35 3.17 -2.97
C ILE A 22 0.23 2.38 -4.27
N ASP A 23 -0.81 1.53 -4.39
CA ASP A 23 -0.95 0.60 -5.51
C ASP A 23 -2.28 0.84 -6.28
N GLY A 24 -2.25 1.01 -7.62
CA GLY A 24 -3.42 1.14 -8.54
C GLY A 24 -3.14 1.82 -9.91
N GLY A 25 -3.89 1.51 -10.99
CA GLY A 25 -3.63 1.95 -12.38
C GLY A 25 -4.79 2.67 -13.13
N ALA A 26 -4.46 3.47 -14.16
CA ALA A 26 -5.36 4.11 -15.16
C ALA A 26 -6.42 5.15 -14.69
N ILE A 27 -6.47 6.35 -15.34
CA ILE A 27 -6.95 7.72 -14.94
C ILE A 27 -6.52 8.17 -13.54
N ARG A 28 -6.15 7.16 -12.76
CA ARG A 28 -4.99 6.88 -11.93
C ARG A 28 -3.72 6.36 -12.69
N GLY A 29 -3.60 6.47 -14.03
CA GLY A 29 -2.37 6.16 -14.84
C GLY A 29 -2.55 5.40 -16.18
N LEU A 30 -2.99 6.02 -17.28
CA LEU A 30 -3.60 5.32 -18.46
C LEU A 30 -2.63 5.06 -19.63
N ILE A 31 -2.65 3.83 -20.15
CA ILE A 31 -2.52 3.32 -21.54
C ILE A 31 -1.13 3.18 -22.25
N PRO A 32 -0.21 4.17 -22.37
CA PRO A 32 1.07 3.94 -23.09
C PRO A 32 2.31 3.63 -22.23
N GLY A 33 2.20 3.43 -20.91
CA GLY A 33 3.30 2.90 -20.07
C GLY A 33 3.48 1.38 -20.18
N THR A 34 2.50 0.72 -20.79
CA THR A 34 2.14 -0.71 -20.70
C THR A 34 3.12 -1.68 -21.39
N ILE A 35 4.27 -1.24 -21.92
CA ILE A 35 5.34 -2.15 -22.38
C ILE A 35 6.67 -1.94 -21.63
N LEU A 36 6.99 -0.71 -21.20
CA LEU A 36 8.25 -0.40 -20.51
C LEU A 36 8.17 -0.54 -18.97
N ALA A 37 6.98 -0.43 -18.38
CA ALA A 37 6.72 -0.74 -16.96
C ALA A 37 6.46 -2.24 -16.69
N PHE A 38 6.30 -3.03 -17.76
CA PHE A 38 5.84 -4.42 -17.74
C PHE A 38 6.81 -5.42 -17.06
N LEU A 39 8.03 -5.03 -16.68
CA LEU A 39 9.01 -5.94 -16.06
C LEU A 39 9.71 -5.46 -14.79
N GLU A 40 9.61 -4.20 -14.38
CA GLU A 40 10.48 -3.68 -13.29
C GLU A 40 9.75 -2.91 -12.18
N SER A 41 8.50 -2.45 -12.39
CA SER A 41 7.77 -1.62 -11.43
C SER A 41 6.41 -2.17 -10.98
N GLU A 42 6.04 -3.36 -11.44
CA GLU A 42 4.80 -4.05 -11.05
C GLU A 42 5.08 -4.95 -9.83
N LEU A 43 5.23 -4.33 -8.66
CA LEU A 43 4.83 -4.91 -7.38
C LEU A 43 4.67 -3.79 -6.33
N GLN A 44 3.46 -3.69 -5.77
CA GLN A 44 3.06 -3.88 -4.37
C GLN A 44 4.02 -3.53 -3.22
N ALA A 45 3.42 -3.30 -2.04
CA ALA A 45 4.11 -3.22 -0.75
C ALA A 45 5.22 -4.28 -0.53
N LEU A 46 5.13 -5.46 -1.16
CA LEU A 46 6.16 -6.50 -1.09
C LEU A 46 7.45 -6.17 -1.87
N VAL A 47 7.41 -5.47 -3.01
CA VAL A 47 8.64 -4.96 -3.64
C VAL A 47 9.19 -3.78 -2.85
N ALA A 48 8.34 -2.92 -2.30
CA ALA A 48 8.82 -1.84 -1.43
C ALA A 48 9.61 -2.41 -0.24
N ILE A 49 9.09 -3.48 0.39
CA ILE A 49 9.82 -4.24 1.41
C ILE A 49 11.09 -4.88 0.82
N GLY A 50 11.00 -5.53 -0.35
CA GLY A 50 12.14 -6.17 -1.01
C GLY A 50 13.28 -5.22 -1.37
N GLU A 51 12.99 -4.00 -1.84
CA GLU A 51 13.99 -2.99 -2.16
C GLU A 51 14.65 -2.43 -0.90
N VAL A 52 13.88 -2.22 0.17
CA VAL A 52 14.43 -1.91 1.50
C VAL A 52 15.35 -3.04 1.97
N THR A 53 14.92 -4.30 1.87
CA THR A 53 15.73 -5.47 2.22
C THR A 53 17.01 -5.54 1.38
N LYS A 54 16.95 -5.31 0.08
CA LYS A 54 18.13 -5.23 -0.80
C LYS A 54 19.08 -4.11 -0.39
N ALA A 55 18.55 -2.93 -0.06
CA ALA A 55 19.37 -1.80 0.39
C ALA A 55 20.11 -2.12 1.70
N ILE A 56 19.46 -2.80 2.64
CA ILE A 56 20.08 -3.30 3.88
C ILE A 56 21.18 -4.32 3.56
N ILE A 57 20.90 -5.32 2.71
CA ILE A 57 21.88 -6.36 2.32
C ILE A 57 23.11 -5.73 1.66
N ARG A 58 22.91 -4.69 0.85
CA ARG A 58 23.99 -3.94 0.18
C ARG A 58 24.76 -3.02 1.14
N GLY A 59 24.39 -2.96 2.42
CA GLY A 59 25.08 -2.16 3.43
C GLY A 59 24.88 -0.65 3.25
N ASN A 60 23.72 -0.22 2.71
CA ASN A 60 23.43 1.19 2.58
C ASN A 60 23.43 1.87 3.96
N SER A 61 24.24 2.93 4.10
CA SER A 61 24.45 3.71 5.32
C SER A 61 23.20 4.39 5.88
N ASP A 62 22.15 4.52 5.07
CA ASP A 62 20.86 5.07 5.47
C ASP A 62 20.07 4.12 6.38
N PHE A 63 20.46 2.84 6.39
CA PHE A 63 19.91 1.83 7.27
C PHE A 63 20.95 1.46 8.33
N PHE A 64 20.52 1.42 9.59
CA PHE A 64 21.36 0.86 10.65
C PHE A 64 21.52 -0.66 10.45
N PRO A 65 22.59 -1.28 10.98
CA PRO A 65 22.82 -2.71 10.79
C PRO A 65 21.67 -3.51 11.40
N ILE A 66 20.79 -4.03 10.54
CA ILE A 66 19.72 -4.95 10.93
C ILE A 66 19.85 -6.25 10.18
N ASN A 67 19.34 -7.31 10.81
CA ASN A 67 19.09 -8.53 10.08
C ASN A 67 18.09 -8.21 8.94
N PRO A 68 18.43 -8.46 7.67
CA PRO A 68 17.56 -8.17 6.53
C PRO A 68 16.17 -8.83 6.60
N MET A 69 16.05 -9.88 7.41
CA MET A 69 14.80 -10.61 7.66
C MET A 69 14.05 -10.17 8.93
N ASP A 70 14.50 -9.10 9.60
CA ASP A 70 13.83 -8.55 10.78
C ASP A 70 12.61 -7.68 10.39
N TYR A 71 11.57 -8.35 9.89
CA TYR A 71 10.28 -7.72 9.55
C TYR A 71 9.63 -7.03 10.76
N GLY A 72 10.01 -7.39 11.99
CA GLY A 72 9.51 -6.74 13.22
C GLY A 72 9.91 -5.27 13.36
N ARG A 73 10.93 -4.82 12.61
CA ARG A 73 11.33 -3.41 12.51
C ARG A 73 10.64 -2.64 11.40
N LEU A 74 9.85 -3.31 10.55
CA LEU A 74 9.11 -2.63 9.49
C LEU A 74 7.82 -2.03 10.05
N LEU A 75 7.50 -0.82 9.60
CA LEU A 75 6.20 -0.17 9.76
C LEU A 75 5.69 0.13 8.35
N VAL A 76 4.61 -0.54 7.96
CA VAL A 76 4.14 -0.57 6.58
C VAL A 76 2.70 -0.06 6.52
N ILE A 77 2.50 1.01 5.75
CA ILE A 77 1.17 1.50 5.35
C ILE A 77 1.00 1.20 3.87
N SER A 78 -0.02 0.42 3.53
CA SER A 78 -0.38 0.10 2.16
C SER A 78 -1.77 0.67 1.86
N LEU A 79 -1.86 1.54 0.85
CA LEU A 79 -3.11 2.17 0.45
C LEU A 79 -3.50 1.67 -0.94
N GLY A 80 -4.64 1.00 -1.01
CA GLY A 80 -5.19 0.57 -2.29
C GLY A 80 -6.27 1.53 -2.78
N THR A 81 -6.50 1.51 -4.09
CA THR A 81 -7.41 2.44 -4.75
C THR A 81 -8.87 1.98 -4.76
N GLY A 82 -9.16 0.87 -4.09
CA GLY A 82 -10.45 0.19 -4.10
C GLY A 82 -10.64 -0.71 -5.32
N SER A 83 -11.50 -1.71 -5.16
CA SER A 83 -11.92 -2.67 -6.18
C SER A 83 -13.44 -2.61 -6.35
N GLY A 84 -13.90 -2.97 -7.55
CA GLY A 84 -15.34 -3.08 -7.80
C GLY A 84 -15.93 -4.25 -7.00
N LYS A 85 -17.16 -4.11 -6.50
CA LYS A 85 -17.90 -5.18 -5.84
C LYS A 85 -18.10 -6.33 -6.83
N ASP A 86 -17.24 -7.33 -6.76
CA ASP A 86 -17.07 -8.32 -7.83
C ASP A 86 -18.06 -9.49 -7.74
N GLN A 87 -19.32 -9.21 -7.39
CA GLN A 87 -20.37 -10.22 -7.49
C GLN A 87 -20.78 -10.39 -8.95
N GLY A 88 -20.03 -11.23 -9.67
CA GLY A 88 -20.46 -11.83 -10.93
C GLY A 88 -20.28 -10.95 -12.16
N LYS A 89 -19.21 -10.14 -12.21
CA LYS A 89 -18.89 -9.29 -13.39
C LYS A 89 -18.81 -10.13 -14.68
N TYR A 90 -18.32 -11.37 -14.57
CA TYR A 90 -18.29 -12.35 -15.66
C TYR A 90 -18.66 -13.74 -15.14
N SER A 91 -19.39 -14.53 -15.94
CA SER A 91 -19.61 -15.95 -15.67
C SER A 91 -18.62 -16.81 -16.45
N ALA A 92 -18.26 -17.98 -15.90
CA ALA A 92 -17.41 -18.94 -16.58
C ALA A 92 -17.99 -19.35 -17.95
N ASP A 93 -19.32 -19.54 -18.03
CA ASP A 93 -20.01 -19.89 -19.28
C ASP A 93 -19.93 -18.80 -20.36
N ALA A 94 -19.92 -17.52 -19.94
CA ALA A 94 -19.74 -16.40 -20.86
C ALA A 94 -18.27 -16.28 -21.29
N ALA A 95 -17.34 -16.37 -20.35
CA ALA A 95 -15.90 -16.29 -20.61
C ALA A 95 -15.38 -17.45 -21.47
N ALA A 96 -15.96 -18.64 -21.35
CA ALA A 96 -15.61 -19.80 -22.19
C ALA A 96 -15.85 -19.57 -23.69
N LYS A 97 -16.71 -18.60 -24.03
CA LYS A 97 -17.01 -18.21 -25.42
C LYS A 97 -16.15 -17.05 -25.89
N TRP A 98 -15.31 -16.48 -25.03
CA TRP A 98 -14.46 -15.36 -25.39
C TRP A 98 -13.27 -15.82 -26.24
N GLY A 99 -13.12 -15.20 -27.41
CA GLY A 99 -11.84 -15.17 -28.13
C GLY A 99 -10.91 -14.09 -27.55
N VAL A 100 -9.76 -13.86 -28.21
CA VAL A 100 -8.75 -12.86 -27.78
C VAL A 100 -9.37 -11.47 -27.54
N LEU A 101 -10.28 -11.03 -28.42
CA LEU A 101 -10.96 -9.73 -28.27
C LEU A 101 -11.87 -9.66 -27.04
N GLY A 102 -12.51 -10.77 -26.64
CA GLY A 102 -13.33 -10.80 -25.43
C GLY A 102 -12.48 -10.67 -24.17
N TRP A 103 -11.30 -11.32 -24.15
CA TRP A 103 -10.34 -11.20 -23.05
C TRP A 103 -9.71 -9.81 -22.96
N LEU A 104 -9.54 -9.12 -24.09
CA LEU A 104 -9.04 -7.75 -24.13
C LEU A 104 -10.12 -6.71 -23.84
N THR A 105 -11.36 -6.96 -24.29
CA THR A 105 -12.49 -6.03 -24.19
C THR A 105 -13.80 -6.80 -24.01
N SER A 106 -14.43 -6.69 -22.84
CA SER A 106 -15.75 -7.29 -22.60
C SER A 106 -16.51 -6.47 -21.55
N GLY A 107 -17.79 -6.23 -21.80
CA GLY A 107 -18.66 -5.50 -20.86
C GLY A 107 -18.26 -4.04 -20.59
N GLY A 108 -17.45 -3.41 -21.47
CA GLY A 108 -16.92 -2.07 -21.25
C GLY A 108 -15.68 -2.03 -20.33
N SER A 109 -15.07 -3.18 -20.06
CA SER A 109 -13.85 -3.33 -19.25
C SER A 109 -12.79 -4.18 -19.96
N THR A 110 -11.64 -4.35 -19.31
CA THR A 110 -10.48 -5.11 -19.81
C THR A 110 -10.22 -6.34 -18.92
N PRO A 111 -10.94 -7.46 -19.13
CA PRO A 111 -10.98 -8.57 -18.18
C PRO A 111 -9.61 -9.11 -17.76
N LEU A 112 -8.69 -9.28 -18.71
CA LEU A 112 -7.37 -9.81 -18.42
C LEU A 112 -6.56 -8.88 -17.50
N VAL A 113 -6.63 -7.58 -17.75
CA VAL A 113 -5.93 -6.56 -16.95
C VAL A 113 -6.57 -6.44 -15.57
N ASP A 114 -7.90 -6.46 -15.50
CA ASP A 114 -8.65 -6.39 -14.24
C ASP A 114 -8.28 -7.58 -13.33
N VAL A 115 -8.36 -8.81 -13.86
CA VAL A 115 -8.03 -10.04 -13.11
C VAL A 115 -6.59 -10.04 -12.66
N PHE A 116 -5.64 -9.71 -13.56
CA PHE A 116 -4.23 -9.68 -13.21
C PHE A 116 -3.93 -8.65 -12.11
N THR A 117 -4.50 -7.44 -12.23
CA THR A 117 -4.24 -6.35 -11.28
C THR A 117 -4.80 -6.67 -9.90
N GLN A 118 -6.03 -7.18 -9.83
CA GLN A 118 -6.67 -7.56 -8.56
C GLN A 118 -5.96 -8.75 -7.92
N ALA A 119 -5.73 -9.83 -8.69
CA ALA A 119 -5.07 -11.02 -8.17
C ALA A 119 -3.64 -10.71 -7.69
N SER A 120 -2.93 -9.83 -8.41
CA SER A 120 -1.63 -9.35 -7.94
C SER A 120 -1.80 -8.65 -6.61
N ALA A 121 -2.63 -7.59 -6.52
CA ALA A 121 -2.93 -6.83 -5.30
C ALA A 121 -3.22 -7.73 -4.09
N ASP A 122 -4.08 -8.74 -4.27
CA ASP A 122 -4.46 -9.69 -3.24
C ASP A 122 -3.30 -10.60 -2.81
N MET A 123 -2.48 -11.08 -3.75
CA MET A 123 -1.36 -11.97 -3.46
C MET A 123 -0.29 -11.34 -2.56
N ALA A 124 0.16 -10.10 -2.81
CA ALA A 124 1.12 -9.50 -1.87
C ALA A 124 0.47 -9.10 -0.56
N ASP A 125 -0.80 -8.68 -0.55
CA ASP A 125 -1.45 -8.41 0.73
C ASP A 125 -1.54 -9.67 1.58
N LEU A 126 -1.96 -10.81 0.99
CA LEU A 126 -1.92 -12.12 1.65
C LEU A 126 -0.53 -12.47 2.15
N HIS A 127 0.50 -12.26 1.34
CA HIS A 127 1.88 -12.59 1.72
C HIS A 127 2.37 -11.73 2.90
N ILE A 128 2.19 -10.41 2.83
CA ILE A 128 2.61 -9.49 3.89
C ILE A 128 1.79 -9.73 5.15
N SER A 129 0.48 -9.91 5.02
CA SER A 129 -0.41 -10.24 6.13
C SER A 129 0.02 -11.53 6.82
N ALA A 130 0.35 -12.59 6.06
CA ALA A 130 0.84 -13.84 6.64
C ALA A 130 2.13 -13.63 7.46
N VAL A 131 3.09 -12.85 6.95
CA VAL A 131 4.34 -12.53 7.66
C VAL A 131 4.06 -11.76 8.95
N PHE A 132 3.28 -10.67 8.88
CA PHE A 132 3.00 -9.84 10.06
C PHE A 132 2.13 -10.55 11.10
N GLN A 133 1.20 -11.41 10.68
CA GLN A 133 0.41 -12.24 11.59
C GLN A 133 1.29 -13.30 12.29
N ALA A 134 2.21 -13.95 11.58
CA ALA A 134 3.16 -14.90 12.17
C ALA A 134 4.10 -14.24 13.19
N LEU A 135 4.37 -12.93 13.04
CA LEU A 135 5.15 -12.12 13.96
C LEU A 135 4.32 -11.49 15.09
N HIS A 136 3.00 -11.75 15.13
CA HIS A 136 2.06 -11.10 16.03
C HIS A 136 2.18 -9.57 16.03
N SER A 137 2.38 -8.98 14.84
CA SER A 137 2.64 -7.55 14.67
C SER A 137 1.45 -6.84 14.04
N ASP A 138 1.09 -5.69 14.62
CA ASP A 138 0.07 -4.76 14.16
C ASP A 138 0.65 -3.60 13.32
N LYS A 139 1.92 -3.72 12.90
CA LYS A 139 2.67 -2.69 12.16
C LYS A 139 2.46 -2.74 10.64
N TYR A 140 1.54 -3.59 10.18
CA TYR A 140 1.05 -3.58 8.81
C TYR A 140 -0.40 -3.06 8.79
N LEU A 141 -0.62 -1.95 8.09
CA LEU A 141 -1.94 -1.35 7.88
C LEU A 141 -2.23 -1.30 6.39
N ARG A 142 -3.23 -2.08 5.96
CA ARG A 142 -3.82 -2.00 4.62
C ARG A 142 -5.16 -1.28 4.70
N ILE A 143 -5.33 -0.24 3.88
CA ILE A 143 -6.62 0.44 3.71
C ILE A 143 -7.06 0.27 2.25
N GLN A 144 -8.22 -0.34 2.06
CA GLN A 144 -8.74 -0.75 0.76
C GLN A 144 -10.27 -0.74 0.80
N GLU A 145 -10.90 -0.40 -0.34
CA GLU A 145 -12.36 -0.39 -0.50
C GLU A 145 -12.79 -1.42 -1.55
N ASP A 146 -13.33 -2.57 -1.13
CA ASP A 146 -13.66 -3.66 -2.06
C ASP A 146 -15.13 -3.70 -2.51
N THR A 147 -15.89 -2.64 -2.22
CA THR A 147 -17.32 -2.60 -2.52
C THR A 147 -17.72 -1.47 -3.49
N LEU A 148 -16.78 -0.92 -4.25
CA LEU A 148 -17.08 0.13 -5.23
C LEU A 148 -18.11 -0.36 -6.26
N SER A 149 -19.04 0.50 -6.65
CA SER A 149 -20.03 0.15 -7.67
C SER A 149 -20.39 1.32 -8.58
N GLY A 150 -20.94 0.99 -9.75
CA GLY A 150 -21.39 1.96 -10.74
C GLY A 150 -20.24 2.80 -11.32
N VAL A 151 -20.45 4.11 -11.42
CA VAL A 151 -19.48 5.02 -12.03
C VAL A 151 -18.20 5.16 -11.18
N VAL A 152 -18.30 4.94 -9.87
CA VAL A 152 -17.20 5.10 -8.92
C VAL A 152 -16.19 3.93 -9.01
N SER A 153 -16.63 2.77 -9.50
CA SER A 153 -15.74 1.63 -9.77
C SER A 153 -15.05 1.70 -11.14
N SER A 154 -15.35 2.71 -11.97
CA SER A 154 -14.68 2.88 -13.27
C SER A 154 -13.32 3.55 -13.09
N VAL A 155 -12.35 3.07 -13.88
CA VAL A 155 -10.95 3.52 -13.91
C VAL A 155 -10.68 4.60 -14.97
N ASP A 156 -11.71 5.05 -15.69
CA ASP A 156 -11.57 5.93 -16.86
C ASP A 156 -12.54 7.14 -16.85
N ILE A 157 -13.48 7.19 -15.90
CA ILE A 157 -14.47 8.29 -15.80
C ILE A 157 -14.00 9.38 -14.82
N ALA A 158 -13.28 10.39 -15.30
CA ALA A 158 -12.83 11.55 -14.50
C ALA A 158 -13.79 12.76 -14.54
N THR A 159 -15.11 12.53 -14.49
CA THR A 159 -16.06 13.65 -14.39
C THR A 159 -15.94 14.33 -13.01
N LYS A 160 -16.19 15.65 -12.93
CA LYS A 160 -16.19 16.38 -11.64
C LYS A 160 -17.11 15.75 -10.60
N LYS A 161 -18.22 15.16 -11.03
CA LYS A 161 -19.14 14.43 -10.14
C LYS A 161 -18.47 13.17 -9.60
N ASN A 162 -17.89 12.34 -10.47
CA ASN A 162 -17.25 11.09 -10.05
C ASN A 162 -16.07 11.34 -9.09
N LEU A 163 -15.26 12.37 -9.34
CA LEU A 163 -14.17 12.76 -8.44
C LEU A 163 -14.68 13.16 -7.04
N LYS A 164 -15.80 13.88 -6.94
CA LYS A 164 -16.41 14.22 -5.64
C LYS A 164 -16.98 12.99 -4.94
N ASP A 165 -17.56 12.06 -5.69
CA ASP A 165 -18.09 10.82 -5.12
C ASP A 165 -16.95 9.91 -4.62
N LEU A 166 -15.81 9.86 -5.32
CA LEU A 166 -14.59 9.18 -4.85
C LEU A 166 -14.05 9.79 -3.55
N VAL A 167 -14.10 11.11 -3.39
CA VAL A 167 -13.72 11.77 -2.11
C VAL A 167 -14.63 11.29 -0.97
N LYS A 168 -15.95 11.26 -1.19
CA LYS A 168 -16.90 10.75 -0.18
C LYS A 168 -16.66 9.29 0.18
N VAL A 169 -16.28 8.47 -0.80
CA VAL A 169 -15.88 7.08 -0.53
C VAL A 169 -14.66 7.04 0.37
N GLY A 170 -13.63 7.85 0.09
CA GLY A 170 -12.45 7.96 0.95
C GLY A 170 -12.79 8.43 2.37
N GLU A 171 -13.65 9.44 2.50
CA GLU A 171 -14.15 9.91 3.80
C GLU A 171 -14.91 8.81 4.56
N GLY A 172 -15.78 8.06 3.87
CA GLY A 172 -16.48 6.93 4.47
C GLY A 172 -15.55 5.77 4.86
N LEU A 173 -14.47 5.55 4.11
CA LEU A 173 -13.49 4.50 4.40
C LEU A 173 -12.72 4.77 5.70
N LEU A 174 -12.52 6.05 6.07
CA LEU A 174 -11.89 6.41 7.35
C LEU A 174 -12.70 5.93 8.56
N GLU A 175 -14.02 5.92 8.45
CA GLU A 175 -14.94 5.51 9.52
C GLU A 175 -15.14 3.98 9.60
N LYS A 176 -14.76 3.24 8.55
CA LYS A 176 -14.84 1.77 8.56
C LYS A 176 -13.81 1.17 9.52
N PRO A 177 -14.13 0.02 10.15
CA PRO A 177 -13.16 -0.70 10.96
C PRO A 177 -11.97 -1.17 10.11
N VAL A 178 -10.80 -1.28 10.74
CA VAL A 178 -9.63 -1.89 10.11
C VAL A 178 -9.97 -3.31 9.71
N ALA A 179 -9.77 -3.60 8.43
CA ALA A 179 -9.94 -4.94 7.88
C ALA A 179 -8.58 -5.62 7.73
N ARG A 180 -8.57 -6.95 7.88
CA ARG A 180 -7.42 -7.79 7.58
C ARG A 180 -7.88 -8.92 6.68
N VAL A 181 -6.98 -9.34 5.80
CA VAL A 181 -7.23 -10.52 4.98
C VAL A 181 -7.26 -11.77 5.88
N ASN A 182 -8.32 -12.55 5.72
CA ASN A 182 -8.42 -13.88 6.27
C ASN A 182 -7.55 -14.81 5.41
N LEU A 183 -6.53 -15.43 6.01
CA LEU A 183 -5.52 -16.21 5.28
C LEU A 183 -6.09 -17.50 4.66
N GLU A 184 -7.25 -17.97 5.11
CA GLU A 184 -7.91 -19.16 4.55
C GLU A 184 -8.81 -18.80 3.37
N THR A 185 -9.56 -17.69 3.47
CA THR A 185 -10.56 -17.31 2.46
C THR A 185 -10.05 -16.30 1.45
N GLY A 186 -8.97 -15.57 1.75
CA GLY A 186 -8.47 -14.45 0.95
C GLY A 186 -9.34 -13.19 1.04
N ILE A 187 -10.39 -13.19 1.87
CA ILE A 187 -11.34 -12.09 1.96
C ILE A 187 -10.94 -11.14 3.10
N PHE A 188 -11.06 -9.84 2.86
CA PHE A 188 -10.90 -8.82 3.89
C PHE A 188 -12.09 -8.83 4.85
N GLU A 189 -11.81 -9.10 6.11
CA GLU A 189 -12.79 -9.13 7.18
C GLU A 189 -12.38 -8.11 8.26
N PRO A 190 -13.34 -7.44 8.93
CA PRO A 190 -13.03 -6.61 10.09
C PRO A 190 -12.21 -7.40 11.11
N SER A 191 -11.13 -6.80 11.63
CA SER A 191 -10.28 -7.47 12.61
C SER A 191 -11.08 -7.79 13.88
N ASN A 192 -11.22 -9.08 14.20
CA ASN A 192 -12.09 -9.58 15.27
C ASN A 192 -11.76 -9.08 16.69
N THR A 193 -10.58 -8.50 16.90
CA THR A 193 -10.07 -8.17 18.24
C THR A 193 -10.22 -6.70 18.62
N GLU A 194 -10.39 -5.76 17.69
CA GLU A 194 -10.43 -4.33 18.02
C GLU A 194 -11.33 -3.58 17.02
N LEU A 195 -12.35 -2.87 17.53
CA LEU A 195 -13.24 -1.96 16.79
C LEU A 195 -12.51 -0.70 16.26
N GLU A 196 -11.18 -0.74 16.10
CA GLU A 196 -10.38 0.39 15.64
C GLU A 196 -10.80 0.76 14.21
N SER A 197 -11.20 2.02 14.02
CA SER A 197 -11.46 2.57 12.69
C SER A 197 -10.17 2.85 11.92
N ASN A 198 -10.25 2.92 10.59
CA ASN A 198 -9.11 3.30 9.76
C ASN A 198 -8.55 4.68 10.15
N GLN A 199 -9.41 5.61 10.59
CA GLN A 199 -8.98 6.92 11.08
C GLN A 199 -8.14 6.81 12.37
N GLU A 200 -8.57 5.98 13.32
CA GLU A 200 -7.84 5.76 14.58
C GLU A 200 -6.51 5.06 14.32
N ALA A 201 -6.49 4.03 13.47
CA ALA A 201 -5.26 3.36 13.04
C ALA A 201 -4.28 4.32 12.39
N LEU A 202 -4.75 5.20 11.50
CA LEU A 202 -3.90 6.24 10.88
C LEU A 202 -3.35 7.22 11.91
N LYS A 203 -4.13 7.63 12.92
CA LYS A 203 -3.64 8.49 14.02
C LYS A 203 -2.58 7.78 14.86
N ARG A 204 -2.76 6.48 15.14
CA ARG A 204 -1.77 5.64 15.83
C ARG A 204 -0.47 5.53 15.02
N PHE A 205 -0.56 5.19 13.73
CA PHE A 205 0.60 5.15 12.84
C PHE A 205 1.29 6.51 12.72
N ALA A 206 0.54 7.61 12.63
CA ALA A 206 1.11 8.96 12.61
C ALA A 206 1.88 9.29 13.89
N THR A 207 1.40 8.82 15.06
CA THR A 207 2.10 8.96 16.34
C THR A 207 3.41 8.18 16.33
N ILE A 208 3.38 6.90 15.89
CA ILE A 208 4.58 6.06 15.77
C ILE A 208 5.62 6.73 14.85
N LEU A 209 5.18 7.24 13.69
CA LEU A 209 6.03 7.93 12.72
C LEU A 209 6.64 9.22 13.30
N SER A 210 5.84 10.00 14.05
CA SER A 210 6.29 11.22 14.71
C SER A 210 7.35 10.94 15.78
N ASP A 211 7.11 9.93 16.61
CA ASP A 211 8.05 9.51 17.65
C ASP A 211 9.33 8.91 17.06
N GLU A 212 9.22 8.13 15.99
CA GLU A 212 10.35 7.61 15.22
C GLU A 212 11.19 8.75 14.64
N LYS A 213 10.56 9.76 14.03
CA LYS A 213 11.25 10.97 13.55
C LYS A 213 11.94 11.72 14.70
N ARG A 214 11.27 11.87 15.85
CA ARG A 214 11.86 12.54 17.03
C ARG A 214 13.08 11.78 17.54
N ARG A 215 13.01 10.45 17.63
CA ARG A 215 14.14 9.58 18.02
C ARG A 215 15.32 9.74 17.06
N ARG A 216 15.07 9.72 15.75
CA ARG A 216 16.10 9.94 14.72
C ARG A 216 16.78 11.29 14.87
N LEU A 217 16.02 12.36 15.11
CA LEU A 217 16.55 13.71 15.31
C LEU A 217 17.36 13.82 16.61
N ALA A 218 16.85 13.29 17.73
CA ALA A 218 17.52 13.35 19.03
C ALA A 218 18.88 12.64 19.03
N ARG A 219 18.94 11.47 18.38
CA ARG A 219 20.15 10.66 18.27
C ARG A 219 21.09 11.11 17.14
N SER A 220 20.64 12.01 16.27
CA SER A 220 21.50 12.61 15.26
C SER A 220 22.62 13.46 15.90
N PRO A 221 23.76 13.66 15.22
CA PRO A 221 24.85 14.50 15.72
C PRO A 221 24.40 15.92 16.13
N HIS A 222 23.38 16.47 15.46
CA HIS A 222 22.80 17.78 15.76
C HIS A 222 21.93 17.78 17.03
N GLY A 223 21.24 16.68 17.34
CA GLY A 223 20.42 16.53 18.55
C GLY A 223 21.27 16.31 19.81
N MET A 224 22.33 15.52 19.68
CA MET A 224 23.32 15.28 20.74
C MET A 224 24.04 16.58 21.15
N ALA A 225 24.34 17.48 20.21
CA ALA A 225 24.99 18.76 20.53
C ALA A 225 24.14 19.72 21.40
N ASN A 226 22.81 19.59 21.38
CA ASN A 226 21.89 20.42 22.17
C ASN A 226 21.58 19.85 23.57
N THR A 227 22.00 18.63 23.88
CA THR A 227 21.80 18.00 25.20
C THR A 227 22.95 18.23 26.17
N TYR A 228 24.08 18.78 25.69
CA TYR A 228 25.26 19.13 26.49
C TYR A 228 25.46 20.65 26.71
N LYS A 229 24.42 21.46 26.49
CA LYS A 229 24.37 22.88 26.90
C LYS A 229 23.33 23.05 27.99
#